data_AF-A0A1C0TUV4-F1
#
_entry.id   AF-A0A1C0TUV4-F1
#
_cell.length_a   1.000
_cell.length_b   1.000
_cell.length_c   1.000
_cell.angle_alpha   90.00
_cell.angle_beta   90.00
_cell.angle_gamma   90.00
#
_symmetry.space_group_name_H-M   'P 1'
#
loop_
_entity.id
_entity.type
_entity.pdbx_description
1 polymer ?
#
loop_
_entity_poly.entity_id
_entity_poly.type
_entity_poly.pdbx_seq_one_letter_code
_entity_poly.pdbx_strand_id
1 'polypeptide(L)'
;MSIRVKVANTPVELNHVYQLRYQVYAEEYAYMQKNPQRIIMDMFDGMPDSYNIIAYDGDTPVGTIRVVIDGALRLPADQMYDFNQYRTQLIEQAHSKGLPVPLLANSGMFAIDARWRNRRDLFRALFKLSCDIGEARGVTDIITTANIETLALYKRMGLKALGAQIRHEHISVSMVPMHCSMAQITQWAFGGARKNSKLTELFALCYEYLLVSAGTPIFYAADENPDEAYLISSGAIGITMDTTAQQQDFDLATLTAGELFGESCLIDEQARKVNAIAIVNTDLLVLRKRDFWNKVNQDQNYMKEVLKVMDQKLRDVGRRALIYAHASREERLQFFLEQLAKTAQPMLRKPHQRVVRMGGQAFSVISGVERNESQAFLERQAQTGSIGLTENSIVFYSEAR
;
A
#
# COMPACT_ATOMS: atom_id res chain seq x y z
N MET A 1 -15.55 -7.93 1.32
CA MET A 1 -14.51 -8.36 2.28
C MET A 1 -13.49 -7.24 2.38
N SER A 2 -12.98 -6.97 3.57
CA SER A 2 -12.03 -5.88 3.80
C SER A 2 -10.91 -6.32 4.73
N ILE A 3 -9.66 -6.00 4.39
CA ILE A 3 -8.48 -6.30 5.20
C ILE A 3 -7.81 -5.00 5.61
N ARG A 4 -7.66 -4.77 6.92
CA ARG A 4 -6.98 -3.59 7.47
C ARG A 4 -5.57 -3.96 7.91
N VAL A 5 -4.56 -3.24 7.43
CA VAL A 5 -3.14 -3.44 7.76
C VAL A 5 -2.60 -2.19 8.43
N LYS A 6 -2.03 -2.34 9.63
CA LYS A 6 -1.60 -1.23 10.47
C LYS A 6 -0.40 -1.60 11.33
N VAL A 7 0.25 -0.59 11.90
CA VAL A 7 1.20 -0.82 13.01
C VAL A 7 0.41 -1.19 14.26
N ALA A 8 0.79 -2.29 14.91
CA ALA A 8 0.26 -2.74 16.18
C ALA A 8 0.78 -1.82 17.30
N ASN A 9 -0.14 -1.14 17.98
CA ASN A 9 0.18 -0.14 18.99
C ASN A 9 -0.46 -0.43 20.36
N THR A 10 -1.41 -1.37 20.42
CA THR A 10 -2.02 -1.78 21.69
C THR A 10 -1.46 -3.11 22.19
N PRO A 11 -1.51 -3.38 23.51
CA PRO A 11 -1.11 -4.67 24.06
C PRO A 11 -1.84 -5.86 23.42
N VAL A 12 -3.13 -5.68 23.07
CA VAL A 12 -3.94 -6.71 22.41
C VAL A 12 -3.42 -6.98 20.99
N GLU A 13 -3.18 -5.92 20.21
CA GLU A 13 -2.65 -6.06 18.85
C GLU A 13 -1.26 -6.70 18.82
N LEU A 14 -0.39 -6.33 19.76
CA LEU A 14 0.93 -6.94 19.91
C LEU A 14 0.82 -8.43 20.29
N ASN A 15 -0.08 -8.77 21.22
CA ASN A 15 -0.32 -10.16 21.55
C ASN A 15 -0.80 -10.98 20.34
N HIS A 16 -1.70 -10.43 19.52
CA HIS A 16 -2.13 -11.07 18.26
C HIS A 16 -0.97 -11.28 17.29
N VAL A 17 -0.03 -10.32 17.17
CA VAL A 17 1.20 -10.49 16.38
C VAL A 17 1.98 -11.71 16.86
N TYR A 18 2.23 -11.83 18.16
CA TYR A 18 3.05 -12.91 18.70
C TYR A 18 2.36 -14.28 18.61
N GLN A 19 1.05 -14.34 18.81
CA GLN A 19 0.26 -15.56 18.64
C GLN A 19 0.22 -16.01 17.18
N LEU A 20 0.05 -15.09 16.23
CA LEU A 20 0.04 -15.43 14.81
C LEU A 20 1.40 -15.95 14.33
N ARG A 21 2.51 -15.37 14.81
CA ARG A 21 3.85 -15.92 14.57
C ARG A 21 3.99 -17.33 15.12
N TYR A 22 3.51 -17.57 16.34
CA TYR A 22 3.54 -18.89 16.97
C TYR A 22 2.79 -19.94 16.16
N GLN A 23 1.55 -19.63 15.76
CA GLN A 23 0.75 -20.49 14.90
C GLN A 23 1.53 -20.88 13.64
N VAL A 24 2.06 -19.89 12.92
CA VAL A 24 2.75 -20.13 11.66
C VAL A 24 4.09 -20.87 11.84
N TYR A 25 4.96 -20.40 12.73
CA TYR A 25 6.33 -20.91 12.82
C TYR A 25 6.49 -22.12 13.73
N ALA A 26 5.69 -22.27 14.78
CA ALA A 26 5.81 -23.39 15.73
C ALA A 26 4.77 -24.49 15.49
N GLU A 27 3.54 -24.14 15.09
CA GLU A 27 2.48 -25.15 14.87
C GLU A 27 2.42 -25.64 13.43
N GLU A 28 2.41 -24.74 12.45
CA GLU A 28 2.23 -25.12 11.04
C GLU A 28 3.52 -25.60 10.38
N TYR A 29 4.59 -24.80 10.43
CA TYR A 29 5.86 -25.13 9.77
C TYR A 29 6.85 -25.90 10.64
N ALA A 30 6.67 -25.88 11.97
CA ALA A 30 7.63 -26.45 12.93
C ALA A 30 9.08 -25.95 12.72
N TYR A 31 9.23 -24.67 12.33
CA TYR A 31 10.53 -24.00 12.22
C TYR A 31 11.11 -23.60 13.57
N MET A 32 10.25 -23.38 14.57
CA MET A 32 10.63 -22.98 15.94
C MET A 32 9.98 -23.88 16.97
N GLN A 33 10.57 -23.94 18.17
CA GLN A 33 10.06 -24.76 19.28
C GLN A 33 8.74 -24.22 19.84
N LYS A 34 7.84 -25.14 20.22
CA LYS A 34 6.60 -24.82 20.90
C LYS A 34 6.88 -24.37 22.34
N ASN A 35 6.08 -23.45 22.85
CA ASN A 35 6.17 -22.95 24.22
C ASN A 35 4.76 -22.86 24.86
N PRO A 36 4.65 -22.95 26.20
CA PRO A 36 3.36 -22.94 26.89
C PRO A 36 2.53 -21.68 26.69
N GLN A 37 3.18 -20.53 26.49
CA GLN A 37 2.53 -19.24 26.30
C GLN A 37 1.91 -19.10 24.90
N ARG A 38 2.26 -19.97 23.95
CA ARG A 38 1.78 -19.96 22.56
C ARG A 38 2.01 -18.63 21.85
N ILE A 39 3.16 -18.03 22.09
CA ILE A 39 3.60 -16.77 21.47
C ILE A 39 5.03 -16.88 20.96
N ILE A 40 5.40 -16.09 19.96
CA ILE A 40 6.79 -15.87 19.56
C ILE A 40 7.11 -14.38 19.69
N MET A 41 8.01 -14.08 20.63
CA MET A 41 8.48 -12.75 20.95
C MET A 41 9.96 -12.83 21.33
N ASP A 42 10.74 -11.82 20.93
CA ASP A 42 12.14 -11.68 21.29
C ASP A 42 12.46 -10.24 21.79
N MET A 43 13.71 -9.98 22.13
CA MET A 43 14.15 -8.66 22.63
C MET A 43 13.92 -7.52 21.63
N PHE A 44 13.94 -7.79 20.32
CA PHE A 44 13.73 -6.77 19.30
C PHE A 44 12.28 -6.31 19.24
N ASP A 45 11.31 -7.10 19.71
CA ASP A 45 9.91 -6.66 19.82
C ASP A 45 9.73 -5.56 20.88
N GLY A 46 10.64 -5.47 21.85
CA GLY A 46 10.63 -4.44 22.90
C GLY A 46 11.43 -3.18 22.57
N MET A 47 12.06 -3.09 21.40
CA MET A 47 12.89 -1.94 21.03
C MET A 47 12.03 -0.76 20.53
N PRO A 48 12.38 0.50 20.87
CA PRO A 48 11.66 1.69 20.40
C PRO A 48 11.60 1.83 18.88
N ASP A 49 12.64 1.35 18.20
CA ASP A 49 12.77 1.39 16.74
C ASP A 49 12.31 0.10 16.05
N SER A 50 11.39 -0.62 16.72
CA SER A 50 10.75 -1.83 16.22
C SER A 50 9.27 -1.57 15.95
N TYR A 51 8.82 -1.97 14.76
CA TYR A 51 7.46 -1.77 14.28
C TYR A 51 6.88 -3.13 13.95
N ASN A 52 5.93 -3.57 14.78
CA ASN A 52 5.14 -4.75 14.51
C ASN A 52 3.94 -4.35 13.65
N ILE A 53 3.88 -4.84 12.42
CA ILE A 53 2.74 -4.64 11.52
C ILE A 53 1.81 -5.84 11.64
N ILE A 54 0.51 -5.58 11.70
CA ILE A 54 -0.55 -6.58 11.79
C ILE A 54 -1.64 -6.29 10.75
N ALA A 55 -2.20 -7.35 10.17
CA ALA A 55 -3.32 -7.32 9.26
C ALA A 55 -4.52 -8.04 9.87
N TYR A 56 -5.70 -7.47 9.73
CA TYR A 56 -6.96 -8.02 10.21
C TYR A 56 -7.98 -8.18 9.08
N ASP A 57 -8.72 -9.29 9.09
CA ASP A 57 -9.98 -9.48 8.36
C ASP A 57 -11.12 -9.46 9.40
N GLY A 58 -11.85 -8.35 9.46
CA GLY A 58 -12.69 -8.02 10.62
C GLY A 58 -11.84 -7.92 11.89
N ASP A 59 -12.15 -8.72 12.90
CA ASP A 59 -11.38 -8.82 14.15
C ASP A 59 -10.33 -9.96 14.15
N THR A 60 -10.26 -10.73 13.06
CA THR A 60 -9.35 -11.88 12.97
C THR A 60 -7.97 -11.44 12.49
N PRO A 61 -6.88 -11.66 13.24
CA PRO A 61 -5.52 -11.41 12.75
C PRO A 61 -5.15 -12.42 11.66
N VAL A 62 -4.71 -11.93 10.49
CA VAL A 62 -4.46 -12.77 9.30
C VAL A 62 -3.04 -12.68 8.75
N GLY A 63 -2.28 -11.65 9.11
CA GLY A 63 -0.89 -11.51 8.65
C GLY A 63 -0.07 -10.53 9.49
N THR A 64 1.23 -10.75 9.63
CA THR A 64 2.15 -9.87 10.36
C THR A 64 3.54 -9.85 9.74
N ILE A 65 4.24 -8.74 9.94
CA ILE A 65 5.67 -8.58 9.66
C ILE A 65 6.27 -7.61 10.68
N ARG A 66 7.54 -7.80 11.04
CA ARG A 66 8.30 -6.86 11.87
C ARG A 66 9.26 -6.06 11.02
N VAL A 67 9.39 -4.77 11.30
CA VAL A 67 10.48 -3.92 10.83
C VAL A 67 11.29 -3.45 12.03
N VAL A 68 12.60 -3.66 12.01
CA VAL A 68 13.53 -3.16 13.03
C VAL A 68 14.53 -2.24 12.36
N ILE A 69 14.70 -1.03 12.87
CA ILE A 69 15.70 -0.07 12.36
C ILE A 69 16.98 -0.24 13.16
N ASP A 70 18.12 -0.19 12.47
CA ASP A 70 19.42 -0.48 13.06
C ASP A 70 19.79 0.55 14.12
N GLY A 71 20.45 0.08 15.18
CA GLY A 71 20.81 0.87 16.34
C GLY A 71 21.86 0.19 17.21
N ALA A 72 21.91 0.56 18.49
CA ALA A 72 22.94 0.07 19.42
C ALA A 72 22.95 -1.46 19.59
N LEU A 73 21.78 -2.11 19.53
CA LEU A 73 21.63 -3.57 19.69
C LEU A 73 21.73 -4.33 18.36
N ARG A 74 22.06 -3.65 17.26
CA ARG A 74 22.08 -4.21 15.89
C ARG A 74 20.72 -4.79 15.47
N LEU A 75 20.67 -5.48 14.33
CA LEU A 75 19.45 -6.02 13.76
C LEU A 75 19.24 -7.50 14.10
N PRO A 76 18.00 -8.02 14.08
CA PRO A 76 17.74 -9.45 14.26
C PRO A 76 18.55 -10.36 13.34
N ALA A 77 18.80 -9.90 12.11
CA ALA A 77 19.61 -10.64 11.14
C ALA A 77 21.08 -10.80 11.60
N ASP A 78 21.62 -9.86 12.39
CA ASP A 78 22.99 -9.93 12.89
C ASP A 78 23.19 -11.07 13.92
N GLN A 79 22.11 -11.60 14.52
CA GLN A 79 22.19 -12.81 15.36
C GLN A 79 22.40 -14.08 14.53
N MET A 80 22.12 -14.03 13.23
CA MET A 80 22.14 -15.18 12.32
C MET A 80 23.36 -15.15 11.40
N TYR A 81 23.86 -13.97 11.04
CA TYR A 81 24.97 -13.78 10.11
C TYR A 81 25.72 -12.48 10.42
N ASP A 82 27.04 -12.49 10.27
CA ASP A 82 27.86 -11.29 10.45
C ASP A 82 27.80 -10.38 9.21
N PHE A 83 27.05 -9.27 9.29
CA PHE A 83 26.95 -8.27 8.23
C PHE A 83 28.02 -7.17 8.30
N ASN A 84 29.02 -7.25 9.19
CA ASN A 84 30.02 -6.17 9.35
C ASN A 84 30.77 -5.85 8.06
N GLN A 85 31.17 -6.87 7.28
CA GLN A 85 31.84 -6.65 6.00
C GLN A 85 30.95 -5.84 5.03
N TYR A 86 29.66 -6.18 4.94
CA TYR A 86 28.71 -5.47 4.09
C TYR A 86 28.48 -4.04 4.55
N ARG A 87 28.36 -3.83 5.87
CA ARG A 87 28.21 -2.50 6.49
C ARG A 87 29.41 -1.61 6.17
N THR A 88 30.64 -2.11 6.32
CA THR A 88 31.87 -1.37 5.98
C THR A 88 31.88 -0.97 4.51
N GLN A 89 31.56 -1.90 3.60
CA GLN A 89 31.50 -1.60 2.17
C GLN A 89 30.47 -0.52 1.84
N LEU A 90 29.29 -0.56 2.46
CA LEU A 90 28.26 0.47 2.28
C LEU A 90 28.73 1.84 2.76
N ILE A 91 29.40 1.91 3.92
CA ILE A 91 29.94 3.16 4.48
C ILE A 91 31.01 3.74 3.56
N GLU A 92 31.96 2.92 3.09
CA GLU A 92 33.00 3.34 2.13
C GLU A 92 32.39 3.85 0.81
N GLN A 93 31.36 3.18 0.30
CA GLN A 93 30.63 3.60 -0.89
C GLN A 93 29.88 4.92 -0.69
N ALA A 94 29.29 5.15 0.49
CA ALA A 94 28.63 6.41 0.80
C ALA A 94 29.65 7.56 0.93
N HIS A 95 30.75 7.32 1.64
CA HIS A 95 31.83 8.30 1.82
C HIS A 95 32.45 8.71 0.48
N SER A 96 32.75 7.76 -0.40
CA SER A 96 33.30 8.04 -1.74
C SER A 96 32.36 8.88 -2.63
N LYS A 97 31.07 8.94 -2.31
CA LYS A 97 30.06 9.74 -3.02
C LYS A 97 29.65 11.00 -2.26
N GLY A 98 30.25 11.29 -1.10
CA GLY A 98 29.86 12.41 -0.24
C GLY A 98 28.44 12.28 0.33
N LEU A 99 27.93 11.05 0.48
CA LEU A 99 26.61 10.77 1.02
C LEU A 99 26.67 10.50 2.54
N PRO A 100 25.56 10.72 3.28
CA PRO A 100 25.45 10.34 4.68
C PRO A 100 25.71 8.84 4.92
N VAL A 101 26.07 8.50 6.16
CA VAL A 101 26.23 7.10 6.59
C VAL A 101 24.92 6.33 6.36
N PRO A 102 24.96 5.18 5.66
CA PRO A 102 23.78 4.35 5.42
C PRO A 102 23.09 3.91 6.71
N LEU A 103 21.77 4.06 6.77
CA LEU A 103 20.95 3.53 7.86
C LEU A 103 20.30 2.22 7.40
N LEU A 104 20.56 1.15 8.14
CA LEU A 104 20.04 -0.17 7.79
C LEU A 104 18.74 -0.47 8.53
N ALA A 105 17.94 -1.37 7.98
CA ALA A 105 16.83 -2.00 8.69
C ALA A 105 16.73 -3.50 8.35
N ASN A 106 15.99 -4.23 9.17
CA ASN A 106 15.61 -5.62 8.93
C ASN A 106 14.09 -5.74 8.92
N SER A 107 13.55 -6.35 7.87
CA SER A 107 12.18 -6.86 7.87
C SER A 107 12.22 -8.38 8.07
N GLY A 108 11.49 -8.87 9.07
CA GLY A 108 11.53 -10.26 9.51
C GLY A 108 10.25 -10.68 10.24
N MET A 109 10.24 -11.91 10.78
CA MET A 109 9.07 -12.50 11.46
C MET A 109 7.76 -12.39 10.63
N PHE A 110 7.89 -12.58 9.31
CA PHE A 110 6.79 -12.50 8.36
C PHE A 110 5.92 -13.77 8.42
N ALA A 111 4.67 -13.62 8.85
CA ALA A 111 3.74 -14.72 9.02
C ALA A 111 2.37 -14.35 8.41
N ILE A 112 1.77 -15.27 7.64
CA ILE A 112 0.39 -15.17 7.16
C ILE A 112 -0.31 -16.48 7.50
N ASP A 113 -1.51 -16.37 8.05
CA ASP A 113 -2.39 -17.51 8.33
C ASP A 113 -2.63 -18.30 7.04
N ALA A 114 -2.61 -19.64 7.12
CA ALA A 114 -2.73 -20.53 5.96
C ALA A 114 -3.89 -20.17 5.02
N ARG A 115 -5.03 -19.72 5.56
CA ARG A 115 -6.24 -19.38 4.79
C ARG A 115 -6.06 -18.13 3.91
N TRP A 116 -5.14 -17.23 4.25
CA TRP A 116 -4.86 -16.00 3.49
C TRP A 116 -3.54 -16.03 2.70
N ARG A 117 -2.74 -17.09 2.73
CA ARG A 117 -1.43 -17.13 2.01
C ARG A 117 -1.51 -16.88 0.51
N ASN A 118 -2.64 -17.20 -0.11
CA ASN A 118 -2.86 -16.96 -1.55
C ASN A 118 -3.30 -15.52 -1.87
N ARG A 119 -3.56 -14.67 -0.86
CA ARG A 119 -3.91 -13.25 -1.02
C ARG A 119 -2.68 -12.40 -1.29
N ARG A 120 -2.36 -12.24 -2.57
CA ARG A 120 -1.20 -11.45 -3.04
C ARG A 120 -1.29 -9.96 -2.67
N ASP A 121 -2.49 -9.44 -2.54
CA ASP A 121 -2.80 -8.08 -2.08
C ASP A 121 -2.44 -7.90 -0.60
N LEU A 122 -2.82 -8.84 0.28
CA LEU A 122 -2.39 -8.86 1.69
C LEU A 122 -0.87 -8.90 1.80
N PHE A 123 -0.23 -9.84 1.09
CA PHE A 123 1.23 -9.94 1.04
C PHE A 123 1.87 -8.59 0.68
N ARG A 124 1.39 -7.96 -0.39
CA ARG A 124 1.92 -6.67 -0.84
C ARG A 124 1.67 -5.55 0.17
N ALA A 125 0.50 -5.50 0.80
CA ALA A 125 0.17 -4.45 1.76
C ALA A 125 1.08 -4.47 3.00
N LEU A 126 1.40 -5.66 3.54
CA LEU A 126 2.35 -5.81 4.65
C LEU A 126 3.74 -5.25 4.29
N PHE A 127 4.24 -5.56 3.09
CA PHE A 127 5.52 -5.03 2.63
C PHE A 127 5.47 -3.55 2.23
N LYS A 128 4.35 -3.05 1.69
CA LYS A 128 4.17 -1.61 1.40
C LYS A 128 4.29 -0.80 2.68
N LEU A 129 3.57 -1.18 3.74
CA LEU A 129 3.68 -0.48 5.03
C LEU A 129 5.09 -0.62 5.64
N SER A 130 5.75 -1.78 5.46
CA SER A 130 7.14 -1.94 5.88
C SER A 130 8.09 -0.97 5.16
N CYS A 131 7.91 -0.79 3.85
CA CYS A 131 8.70 0.14 3.05
C CYS A 131 8.43 1.60 3.45
N ASP A 132 7.17 1.94 3.72
CA ASP A 132 6.79 3.28 4.18
C ASP A 132 7.46 3.66 5.50
N ILE A 133 7.49 2.71 6.45
CA ILE A 133 8.19 2.90 7.72
C ILE A 133 9.69 3.12 7.47
N GLY A 134 10.31 2.29 6.64
CA GLY A 134 11.73 2.44 6.30
C GLY A 134 12.05 3.79 5.66
N GLU A 135 11.30 4.20 4.63
CA GLU A 135 11.52 5.47 3.93
C GLU A 135 11.32 6.67 4.87
N ALA A 136 10.24 6.68 5.66
CA ALA A 136 9.95 7.78 6.58
C ALA A 136 10.98 7.91 7.71
N ARG A 137 11.75 6.85 7.98
CA ARG A 137 12.83 6.83 8.97
C ARG A 137 14.22 6.98 8.37
N GLY A 138 14.32 7.23 7.06
CA GLY A 138 15.59 7.48 6.39
C GLY A 138 16.45 6.24 6.19
N VAL A 139 15.85 5.04 6.25
CA VAL A 139 16.55 3.79 5.93
C VAL A 139 17.04 3.86 4.48
N THR A 140 18.26 3.41 4.23
CA THR A 140 18.87 3.35 2.90
C THR A 140 18.97 1.92 2.38
N ASP A 141 19.11 0.95 3.28
CA ASP A 141 19.39 -0.45 2.94
C ASP A 141 18.66 -1.41 3.89
N ILE A 142 18.22 -2.54 3.33
CA ILE A 142 17.63 -3.64 4.07
C ILE A 142 18.60 -4.80 4.08
N ILE A 143 18.86 -5.36 5.26
CA ILE A 143 19.54 -6.65 5.43
C ILE A 143 18.60 -7.65 6.08
N THR A 144 18.68 -8.92 5.68
CA THR A 144 17.86 -9.98 6.27
C THR A 144 18.51 -11.35 6.08
N THR A 145 18.05 -12.34 6.84
CA THR A 145 18.29 -13.74 6.54
C THR A 145 16.97 -14.35 6.07
N ALA A 146 16.97 -14.88 4.84
CA ALA A 146 15.78 -15.42 4.21
C ALA A 146 15.78 -16.96 4.25
N ASN A 147 14.63 -17.55 4.53
CA ASN A 147 14.45 -19.00 4.39
C ASN A 147 14.73 -19.42 2.93
N ILE A 148 15.62 -20.39 2.74
CA ILE A 148 16.04 -20.89 1.43
C ILE A 148 14.88 -21.35 0.55
N GLU A 149 13.83 -21.93 1.13
CA GLU A 149 12.64 -22.42 0.44
C GLU A 149 11.86 -21.28 -0.22
N THR A 150 11.99 -20.07 0.34
CA THR A 150 11.31 -18.84 -0.14
C THR A 150 12.26 -17.89 -0.87
N LEU A 151 13.51 -18.27 -1.10
CA LEU A 151 14.55 -17.39 -1.65
C LEU A 151 14.19 -16.77 -3.00
N ALA A 152 13.50 -17.53 -3.86
CA ALA A 152 13.06 -17.05 -5.17
C ALA A 152 12.06 -15.88 -5.07
N LEU A 153 11.28 -15.81 -3.99
CA LEU A 153 10.37 -14.69 -3.74
C LEU A 153 11.17 -13.41 -3.47
N TYR A 154 12.13 -13.46 -2.54
CA TYR A 154 12.97 -12.32 -2.18
C TYR A 154 13.83 -11.83 -3.36
N LYS A 155 14.36 -12.73 -4.19
CA LYS A 155 15.06 -12.35 -5.43
C LYS A 155 14.17 -11.53 -6.37
N ARG A 156 12.88 -11.88 -6.51
CA ARG A 156 11.92 -11.11 -7.32
C ARG A 156 11.58 -9.74 -6.72
N MET A 157 11.79 -9.57 -5.43
CA MET A 157 11.61 -8.30 -4.71
C MET A 157 12.84 -7.38 -4.84
N GLY A 158 13.93 -7.87 -5.44
CA GLY A 158 15.17 -7.12 -5.63
C GLY A 158 16.29 -7.49 -4.65
N LEU A 159 16.05 -8.43 -3.72
CA LEU A 159 17.08 -8.86 -2.78
C LEU A 159 18.14 -9.73 -3.47
N LYS A 160 19.39 -9.52 -3.09
CA LYS A 160 20.56 -10.28 -3.55
C LYS A 160 21.14 -11.04 -2.37
N ALA A 161 21.66 -12.24 -2.63
CA ALA A 161 22.36 -13.02 -1.60
C ALA A 161 23.75 -12.41 -1.37
N LEU A 162 24.16 -12.31 -0.10
CA LEU A 162 25.50 -11.86 0.31
C LEU A 162 26.49 -13.03 0.48
N GLY A 163 25.99 -14.25 0.69
CA GLY A 163 26.84 -15.39 1.00
C GLY A 163 26.12 -16.73 0.82
N ALA A 164 26.80 -17.79 1.27
CA ALA A 164 26.27 -19.15 1.26
C ALA A 164 25.10 -19.32 2.25
N GLN A 165 24.38 -20.44 2.13
CA GLN A 165 23.38 -20.81 3.11
C GLN A 165 24.03 -21.08 4.47
N ILE A 166 23.33 -20.72 5.53
CA ILE A 166 23.72 -20.88 6.92
C ILE A 166 22.67 -21.74 7.64
N ARG A 167 23.13 -22.55 8.60
CA ARG A 167 22.28 -23.28 9.53
C ARG A 167 22.45 -22.67 10.92
N HIS A 168 21.35 -22.56 11.64
CA HIS A 168 21.34 -22.03 13.00
C HIS A 168 20.74 -23.06 13.95
N GLU A 169 21.23 -23.13 15.19
CA GLU A 169 20.88 -24.19 16.14
C GLU A 169 19.38 -24.24 16.47
N HIS A 170 18.75 -23.07 16.54
CA HIS A 170 17.36 -22.92 16.99
C HIS A 170 16.33 -22.81 15.86
N ILE A 171 16.75 -22.87 14.59
CA ILE A 171 15.88 -22.76 13.43
C ILE A 171 16.10 -23.98 12.54
N SER A 172 15.05 -24.76 12.29
CA SER A 172 15.17 -26.04 11.57
C SER A 172 15.40 -25.90 10.06
N VAL A 173 15.27 -24.69 9.52
CA VAL A 173 15.45 -24.40 8.09
C VAL A 173 16.75 -23.64 7.82
N SER A 174 17.37 -23.90 6.67
CA SER A 174 18.56 -23.17 6.24
C SER A 174 18.20 -21.77 5.77
N MET A 175 19.02 -20.80 6.16
CA MET A 175 18.79 -19.39 5.87
C MET A 175 19.87 -18.88 4.91
N VAL A 176 19.59 -17.81 4.17
CA VAL A 176 20.55 -17.16 3.27
C VAL A 176 20.62 -15.68 3.62
N PRO A 177 21.81 -15.10 3.90
CA PRO A 177 21.94 -13.67 4.13
C PRO A 177 21.69 -12.92 2.83
N MET A 178 20.84 -11.91 2.89
CA MET A 178 20.41 -11.12 1.75
C MET A 178 20.39 -9.63 2.05
N HIS A 179 20.47 -8.83 0.99
CA HIS A 179 20.38 -7.39 1.06
C HIS A 179 19.66 -6.79 -0.15
N CYS A 180 19.14 -5.57 0.01
CA CYS A 180 18.77 -4.68 -1.09
C CYS A 180 18.77 -3.22 -0.61
N SER A 181 18.91 -2.29 -1.54
CA SER A 181 18.67 -0.87 -1.24
C SER A 181 17.18 -0.59 -1.07
N MET A 182 16.85 0.45 -0.30
CA MET A 182 15.48 0.93 -0.15
C MET A 182 14.86 1.32 -1.50
N ALA A 183 15.63 1.90 -2.41
CA ALA A 183 15.16 2.21 -3.76
C ALA A 183 14.70 0.96 -4.54
N GLN A 184 15.38 -0.17 -4.39
CA GLN A 184 15.01 -1.42 -5.09
C GLN A 184 13.71 -2.02 -4.54
N ILE A 185 13.59 -2.11 -3.21
CA ILE A 185 12.41 -2.73 -2.60
C ILE A 185 11.16 -1.85 -2.75
N THR A 186 11.31 -0.53 -2.71
CA THR A 186 10.22 0.44 -2.94
C THR A 186 9.76 0.44 -4.40
N GLN A 187 10.70 0.36 -5.35
CA GLN A 187 10.39 0.11 -6.76
C GLN A 187 9.53 -1.14 -6.94
N TRP A 188 9.84 -2.22 -6.21
CA TRP A 188 9.03 -3.44 -6.26
C TRP A 188 7.65 -3.28 -5.58
N ALA A 189 7.59 -2.64 -4.41
CA ALA A 189 6.37 -2.51 -3.61
C ALA A 189 5.35 -1.58 -4.28
N PHE A 190 5.82 -0.49 -4.91
CA PHE A 190 4.99 0.59 -5.46
C PHE A 190 5.04 0.69 -6.99
N GLY A 191 5.87 -0.10 -7.67
CA GLY A 191 5.98 -0.11 -9.12
C GLY A 191 6.90 0.98 -9.70
N GLY A 192 7.62 1.75 -8.88
CA GLY A 192 8.54 2.79 -9.35
C GLY A 192 8.74 3.90 -8.32
N ALA A 193 9.51 4.93 -8.69
CA ALA A 193 9.57 6.16 -7.91
C ALA A 193 8.13 6.65 -7.69
N ARG A 194 7.71 6.77 -6.44
CA ARG A 194 6.47 7.44 -6.12
C ARG A 194 6.60 8.84 -6.72
N LYS A 195 5.82 9.18 -7.76
CA LYS A 195 5.38 10.56 -7.90
C LYS A 195 4.50 10.77 -6.68
N ASN A 196 5.14 11.04 -5.55
CA ASN A 196 4.48 11.14 -4.28
C ASN A 196 3.29 12.06 -4.51
N SER A 197 2.07 11.51 -4.36
CA SER A 197 0.98 12.42 -4.13
C SER A 197 1.41 13.16 -2.87
N LYS A 198 1.42 14.49 -2.91
CA LYS A 198 1.86 15.30 -1.77
C LYS A 198 1.20 14.84 -0.47
N LEU A 199 -0.04 14.33 -0.57
CA LEU A 199 -0.78 13.69 0.52
C LEU A 199 -0.08 12.46 1.10
N THR A 200 0.42 11.52 0.28
CA THR A 200 1.08 10.31 0.80
C THR A 200 2.34 10.66 1.60
N GLU A 201 3.12 11.66 1.16
CA GLU A 201 4.25 12.21 1.92
C GLU A 201 3.80 12.89 3.21
N LEU A 202 2.79 13.76 3.12
CA LEU A 202 2.24 14.48 4.27
C LEU A 202 1.74 13.49 5.34
N PHE A 203 1.08 12.41 4.95
CA PHE A 203 0.52 11.45 5.89
C PHE A 203 1.47 10.28 6.20
N ALA A 204 2.73 10.32 5.79
CA ALA A 204 3.69 9.25 6.06
C ALA A 204 3.71 8.92 7.57
N LEU A 205 3.69 7.62 7.90
CA LEU A 205 3.57 7.07 9.26
C LEU A 205 2.23 7.30 9.99
N CYS A 206 1.28 8.00 9.39
CA CYS A 206 -0.02 8.32 9.99
C CYS A 206 -1.20 7.63 9.31
N TYR A 207 -0.95 6.74 8.34
CA TYR A 207 -2.01 6.00 7.65
C TYR A 207 -1.92 4.49 7.87
N GLU A 208 -3.08 3.86 7.77
CA GLU A 208 -3.26 2.41 7.69
C GLU A 208 -3.60 2.03 6.24
N TYR A 209 -3.35 0.79 5.85
CA TYR A 209 -3.83 0.26 4.58
C TYR A 209 -5.18 -0.43 4.78
N LEU A 210 -6.11 -0.22 3.85
CA LEU A 210 -7.39 -0.91 3.81
C LEU A 210 -7.60 -1.50 2.41
N LEU A 211 -7.61 -2.81 2.32
CA LEU A 211 -7.85 -3.56 1.08
C LEU A 211 -9.31 -3.95 1.02
N VAL A 212 -10.04 -3.50 0.00
CA VAL A 212 -11.48 -3.75 -0.13
C VAL A 212 -11.80 -4.46 -1.44
N SER A 213 -12.65 -5.48 -1.37
CA SER A 213 -13.16 -6.15 -2.57
C SER A 213 -14.21 -5.29 -3.28
N ALA A 214 -14.34 -5.46 -4.59
CA ALA A 214 -15.44 -4.87 -5.36
C ALA A 214 -16.80 -5.14 -4.71
N GLY A 215 -17.71 -4.16 -4.77
CA GLY A 215 -19.02 -4.16 -4.13
C GLY A 215 -19.01 -3.93 -2.62
N THR A 216 -17.84 -3.81 -1.97
CA THR A 216 -17.77 -3.57 -0.52
C THR A 216 -18.03 -2.09 -0.22
N PRO A 217 -19.02 -1.75 0.63
CA PRO A 217 -19.22 -0.40 1.12
C PRO A 217 -18.05 0.03 2.04
N ILE A 218 -17.61 1.27 1.90
CA ILE A 218 -16.61 1.89 2.78
C ILE A 218 -17.31 2.60 3.92
N PHE A 219 -18.33 3.39 3.59
CA PHE A 219 -19.27 3.99 4.53
C PHE A 219 -20.59 4.29 3.81
N TYR A 220 -21.65 4.48 4.59
CA TYR A 220 -22.96 4.91 4.11
C TYR A 220 -23.25 6.35 4.55
N ALA A 221 -24.23 6.97 3.91
CA ALA A 221 -24.84 8.19 4.39
C ALA A 221 -25.44 7.99 5.80
N ALA A 222 -25.58 9.08 6.55
CA ALA A 222 -26.06 9.09 7.93
C ALA A 222 -25.19 8.35 8.97
N ASP A 223 -23.96 7.96 8.62
CA ASP A 223 -22.94 7.64 9.62
C ASP A 223 -22.63 8.91 10.43
N GLU A 224 -23.05 8.90 11.71
CA GLU A 224 -23.14 10.08 12.58
C GLU A 224 -21.80 10.52 13.18
N ASN A 225 -20.83 9.60 13.30
CA ASN A 225 -19.54 9.89 13.94
C ASN A 225 -18.36 9.46 13.07
N PRO A 226 -18.24 9.96 11.83
CA PRO A 226 -17.16 9.58 10.96
C PRO A 226 -15.83 10.14 11.48
N ASP A 227 -14.80 9.29 11.54
CA ASP A 227 -13.47 9.67 12.04
C ASP A 227 -12.33 9.35 11.05
N GLU A 228 -12.66 8.82 9.88
CA GLU A 228 -11.69 8.36 8.88
C GLU A 228 -11.89 9.03 7.51
N ALA A 229 -10.80 9.38 6.85
CA ALA A 229 -10.76 9.75 5.44
C ALA A 229 -9.90 8.77 4.66
N TYR A 230 -10.09 8.70 3.34
CA TYR A 230 -9.51 7.65 2.52
C TYR A 230 -8.87 8.22 1.26
N LEU A 231 -7.60 7.88 1.03
CA LEU A 231 -6.89 8.16 -0.21
C LEU A 231 -6.83 6.87 -1.05
N ILE A 232 -7.28 6.94 -2.29
CA ILE A 232 -7.27 5.77 -3.19
C ILE A 232 -5.84 5.54 -3.68
N SER A 233 -5.21 4.43 -3.27
CA SER A 233 -3.89 4.03 -3.77
C SER A 233 -4.00 3.32 -5.13
N SER A 234 -4.99 2.45 -5.28
CA SER A 234 -5.36 1.84 -6.56
C SER A 234 -6.81 1.36 -6.52
N GLY A 235 -7.49 1.32 -7.66
CA GLY A 235 -8.90 0.92 -7.76
C GLY A 235 -9.83 2.12 -8.00
N ALA A 236 -11.10 1.97 -7.63
CA ALA A 236 -12.11 3.01 -7.82
C ALA A 236 -13.27 2.88 -6.83
N ILE A 237 -13.78 4.04 -6.41
CA ILE A 237 -14.87 4.21 -5.46
C ILE A 237 -16.00 4.98 -6.13
N GLY A 238 -17.21 4.43 -6.09
CA GLY A 238 -18.43 5.12 -6.47
C GLY A 238 -18.97 5.92 -5.30
N ILE A 239 -19.43 7.14 -5.56
CA ILE A 239 -20.07 8.03 -4.59
C ILE A 239 -21.53 8.19 -5.00
N THR A 240 -22.46 7.74 -4.16
CA THR A 240 -23.90 7.88 -4.39
C THR A 240 -24.55 8.71 -3.29
N MET A 241 -25.67 9.35 -3.59
CA MET A 241 -26.48 10.07 -2.61
C MET A 241 -27.92 9.57 -2.65
N ASP A 242 -28.46 9.29 -1.47
CA ASP A 242 -29.85 8.90 -1.31
C ASP A 242 -30.74 10.12 -1.56
N THR A 243 -31.68 10.02 -2.49
CA THR A 243 -32.66 11.08 -2.73
C THR A 243 -33.96 10.77 -1.98
N THR A 244 -34.47 11.75 -1.23
CA THR A 244 -35.64 11.62 -0.33
C THR A 244 -36.96 11.31 -1.04
N ALA A 245 -37.03 11.37 -2.37
CA ALA A 245 -38.29 11.28 -3.11
C ALA A 245 -38.57 9.89 -3.71
N GLN A 246 -37.56 9.04 -3.98
CA GLN A 246 -37.76 7.86 -4.84
C GLN A 246 -36.89 6.62 -4.53
N GLN A 247 -36.08 6.60 -3.45
CA GLN A 247 -35.19 5.46 -3.15
C GLN A 247 -34.29 5.05 -4.34
N GLN A 248 -33.95 6.02 -5.18
CA GLN A 248 -33.01 5.82 -6.28
C GLN A 248 -31.71 6.52 -5.91
N ASP A 249 -30.64 5.72 -5.78
CA ASP A 249 -29.28 6.20 -5.57
C ASP A 249 -28.88 7.06 -6.76
N PHE A 250 -28.54 8.33 -6.50
CA PHE A 250 -28.00 9.21 -7.52
C PHE A 250 -26.48 9.10 -7.55
N ASP A 251 -25.93 8.61 -8.66
CA ASP A 251 -24.49 8.55 -8.89
C ASP A 251 -23.91 9.97 -8.99
N LEU A 252 -23.19 10.41 -7.95
CA LEU A 252 -22.58 11.74 -7.91
C LEU A 252 -21.24 11.77 -8.64
N ALA A 253 -20.40 10.76 -8.40
CA ALA A 253 -19.06 10.72 -8.94
C ALA A 253 -18.47 9.31 -8.85
N THR A 254 -17.48 9.04 -9.71
CA THR A 254 -16.52 7.97 -9.47
C THR A 254 -15.13 8.53 -9.24
N LEU A 255 -14.49 8.06 -8.18
CA LEU A 255 -13.16 8.48 -7.75
C LEU A 255 -12.16 7.34 -8.00
N THR A 256 -10.95 7.70 -8.39
CA THR A 256 -9.88 6.78 -8.79
C THR A 256 -8.58 7.07 -8.05
N ALA A 257 -7.52 6.31 -8.36
CA ALA A 257 -6.22 6.44 -7.70
C ALA A 257 -5.70 7.89 -7.64
N GLY A 258 -5.25 8.30 -6.45
CA GLY A 258 -4.79 9.66 -6.14
C GLY A 258 -5.87 10.58 -5.56
N GLU A 259 -7.14 10.17 -5.59
CA GLU A 259 -8.24 10.98 -5.06
C GLU A 259 -8.53 10.67 -3.58
N LEU A 260 -8.74 11.73 -2.80
CA LEU A 260 -9.16 11.68 -1.40
C LEU A 260 -10.69 11.75 -1.33
N PHE A 261 -11.31 10.97 -0.45
CA PHE A 261 -12.75 11.04 -0.16
C PHE A 261 -13.04 10.83 1.32
N GLY A 262 -14.23 11.26 1.73
CA GLY A 262 -14.62 11.25 3.13
C GLY A 262 -13.87 12.29 3.98
N GLU A 263 -13.17 13.23 3.36
CA GLU A 263 -12.35 14.22 4.05
C GLU A 263 -13.15 15.21 4.91
N SER A 264 -14.45 15.36 4.64
CA SER A 264 -15.29 16.30 5.38
C SER A 264 -15.27 16.04 6.89
N CYS A 265 -15.16 14.77 7.32
CA CYS A 265 -15.12 14.44 8.74
C CYS A 265 -13.84 14.91 9.45
N LEU A 266 -12.77 15.16 8.70
CA LEU A 266 -11.53 15.68 9.26
C LEU A 266 -11.69 17.13 9.72
N ILE A 267 -12.57 17.90 9.06
CA ILE A 267 -12.72 19.35 9.29
C ILE A 267 -14.02 19.67 10.02
N ASP A 268 -15.11 19.02 9.61
CA ASP A 268 -16.46 19.21 10.10
C ASP A 268 -16.90 18.01 10.95
N GLU A 269 -17.87 18.21 11.83
CA GLU A 269 -18.45 17.18 12.71
C GLU A 269 -19.79 16.65 12.19
N GLN A 270 -20.06 16.87 10.90
CA GLN A 270 -21.29 16.41 10.27
C GLN A 270 -21.25 14.94 9.89
N ALA A 271 -22.41 14.31 9.99
CA ALA A 271 -22.65 12.96 9.48
C ALA A 271 -22.32 12.85 7.98
N ARG A 272 -22.00 11.63 7.53
CA ARG A 272 -21.80 11.35 6.11
C ARG A 272 -23.06 11.72 5.30
N LYS A 273 -22.87 12.41 4.18
CA LYS A 273 -23.96 12.82 3.27
C LYS A 273 -24.10 11.95 2.03
N VAL A 274 -23.16 11.03 1.82
CA VAL A 274 -23.03 10.21 0.62
C VAL A 274 -22.62 8.80 1.03
N ASN A 275 -22.95 7.82 0.20
CA ASN A 275 -22.42 6.48 0.28
C ASN A 275 -21.12 6.40 -0.51
N ALA A 276 -20.18 5.57 -0.06
CA ALA A 276 -18.95 5.27 -0.78
C ALA A 276 -18.80 3.75 -0.91
N ILE A 277 -18.74 3.24 -2.15
CA ILE A 277 -18.72 1.80 -2.44
C ILE A 277 -17.58 1.49 -3.40
N ALA A 278 -16.81 0.43 -3.13
CA ALA A 278 -15.76 -0.01 -4.03
C ALA A 278 -16.35 -0.58 -5.33
N ILE A 279 -16.01 -0.01 -6.48
CA ILE A 279 -16.47 -0.50 -7.80
C ILE A 279 -15.61 -1.68 -8.26
N VAL A 280 -14.32 -1.62 -7.94
CA VAL A 280 -13.34 -2.68 -8.19
C VAL A 280 -12.58 -2.97 -6.90
N ASN A 281 -11.77 -4.04 -6.90
CA ASN A 281 -10.84 -4.26 -5.80
C ASN A 281 -9.94 -3.03 -5.62
N THR A 282 -9.98 -2.44 -4.43
CA THR A 282 -9.41 -1.11 -4.17
C THR A 282 -8.47 -1.18 -2.96
N ASP A 283 -7.29 -0.58 -3.11
CA ASP A 283 -6.33 -0.36 -2.04
C ASP A 283 -6.50 1.09 -1.56
N LEU A 284 -6.82 1.29 -0.29
CA LEU A 284 -7.00 2.60 0.34
C LEU A 284 -5.90 2.86 1.37
N LEU A 285 -5.50 4.12 1.51
CA LEU A 285 -4.80 4.62 2.69
C LEU A 285 -5.85 5.27 3.60
N VAL A 286 -5.95 4.81 4.84
CA VAL A 286 -6.88 5.32 5.84
C VAL A 286 -6.15 6.36 6.68
N LEU A 287 -6.75 7.55 6.79
CA LEU A 287 -6.28 8.63 7.63
C LEU A 287 -7.30 8.90 8.73
N ARG A 288 -6.89 8.76 9.99
CA ARG A 288 -7.76 9.07 11.13
C ARG A 288 -7.73 10.56 11.46
N LYS A 289 -8.88 11.11 11.83
CA LYS A 289 -9.06 12.51 12.27
C LYS A 289 -8.07 12.90 13.35
N ARG A 290 -7.89 12.04 14.36
CA ARG A 290 -6.93 12.26 15.44
C ARG A 290 -5.49 12.42 14.92
N ASP A 291 -5.07 11.51 14.04
CA ASP A 291 -3.68 11.48 13.57
C ASP A 291 -3.42 12.64 12.59
N PHE A 292 -4.43 13.02 11.79
CA PHE A 292 -4.43 14.25 10.98
C PHE A 292 -4.19 15.50 11.84
N TRP A 293 -5.02 15.73 12.86
CA TRP A 293 -4.91 16.92 13.71
C TRP A 293 -3.66 16.93 14.58
N ASN A 294 -3.20 15.76 15.04
CA ASN A 294 -1.91 15.65 15.72
C ASN A 294 -0.78 16.19 14.84
N LYS A 295 -0.77 15.85 13.54
CA LYS A 295 0.25 16.30 12.60
C LYS A 295 0.14 17.80 12.31
N VAL A 296 -1.08 18.29 12.10
CA VAL A 296 -1.37 19.72 11.92
C VAL A 296 -0.84 20.54 13.09
N ASN A 297 -1.06 20.08 14.32
CA ASN A 297 -0.62 20.79 15.53
C ASN A 297 0.90 20.76 15.73
N GLN A 298 1.60 19.81 15.12
CA GLN A 298 3.07 19.67 15.22
C GLN A 298 3.83 20.50 14.17
N ASP A 299 3.23 20.74 13.00
CA ASP A 299 3.90 21.42 11.88
C ASP A 299 2.96 22.41 11.20
N GLN A 300 3.24 23.71 11.33
CA GLN A 300 2.43 24.76 10.70
C GLN A 300 2.51 24.75 9.17
N ASN A 301 3.60 24.26 8.59
CA ASN A 301 3.72 24.13 7.13
C ASN A 301 2.84 23.01 6.58
N TYR A 302 2.48 22.05 7.43
CA TYR A 302 1.62 20.95 7.09
C TYR A 302 0.27 21.38 6.54
N MET A 303 -0.40 22.29 7.25
CA MET A 303 -1.71 22.79 6.87
C MET A 303 -1.65 23.53 5.52
N LYS A 304 -0.57 24.27 5.26
CA LYS A 304 -0.37 24.95 3.98
C LYS A 304 -0.31 23.98 2.81
N GLU A 305 0.35 22.83 2.99
CA GLU A 305 0.42 21.81 1.96
C GLU A 305 -0.91 21.04 1.80
N VAL A 306 -1.63 20.77 2.89
CA VAL A 306 -3.00 20.22 2.83
C VAL A 306 -3.93 21.15 2.04
N LEU A 307 -3.90 22.47 2.32
CA LEU A 307 -4.70 23.47 1.60
C LEU A 307 -4.40 23.50 0.11
N LYS A 308 -3.12 23.41 -0.28
CA LYS A 308 -2.73 23.33 -1.71
C LYS A 308 -3.31 22.10 -2.39
N VAL A 309 -3.37 20.96 -1.71
CA VAL A 309 -3.96 19.76 -2.29
C VAL A 309 -5.48 19.89 -2.42
N MET A 310 -6.15 20.44 -1.41
CA MET A 310 -7.60 20.68 -1.47
C MET A 310 -7.97 21.66 -2.60
N ASP A 311 -7.17 22.71 -2.80
CA ASP A 311 -7.31 23.66 -3.89
C ASP A 311 -7.11 23.00 -5.27
N GLN A 312 -6.13 22.11 -5.41
CA GLN A 312 -5.98 21.31 -6.63
C GLN A 312 -7.19 20.41 -6.89
N LYS A 313 -7.73 19.78 -5.83
CA LYS A 313 -8.93 18.95 -5.92
C LYS A 313 -10.15 19.75 -6.39
N LEU A 314 -10.35 20.96 -5.86
CA LEU A 314 -11.43 21.85 -6.29
C LEU A 314 -11.36 22.19 -7.79
N ARG A 315 -10.15 22.46 -8.31
CA ARG A 315 -9.93 22.64 -9.76
C ARG A 315 -10.29 21.40 -10.57
N ASP A 316 -9.87 20.22 -10.10
CA ASP A 316 -10.10 18.96 -10.81
C ASP A 316 -11.60 18.61 -10.87
N VAL A 317 -12.34 18.87 -9.78
CA VAL A 317 -13.82 18.76 -9.74
C VAL A 317 -14.46 19.70 -10.75
N GLY A 318 -14.04 20.97 -10.79
CA GLY A 318 -14.54 21.94 -11.78
C GLY A 318 -14.30 21.50 -13.23
N ARG A 319 -13.11 20.96 -13.53
CA ARG A 319 -12.77 20.43 -14.86
C ARG A 319 -13.65 19.23 -15.23
N ARG A 320 -13.93 18.31 -14.30
CA ARG A 320 -14.83 17.17 -14.55
C ARG A 320 -16.27 17.62 -14.77
N ALA A 321 -16.76 18.59 -14.00
CA ALA A 321 -18.11 19.14 -14.18
C ALA A 321 -18.30 19.70 -15.60
N LEU A 322 -17.31 20.42 -16.13
CA LEU A 322 -17.34 20.91 -17.51
C LEU A 322 -17.39 19.77 -18.54
N ILE A 323 -16.60 18.71 -18.35
CA ILE A 323 -16.59 17.54 -19.23
C ILE A 323 -17.94 16.81 -19.19
N TYR A 324 -18.54 16.63 -18.03
CA TYR A 324 -19.87 16.01 -17.93
C TYR A 324 -20.97 16.86 -18.55
N ALA A 325 -20.91 18.19 -18.40
CA ALA A 325 -21.94 19.11 -18.89
C ALA A 325 -21.87 19.37 -20.40
N HIS A 326 -20.66 19.42 -20.99
CA HIS A 326 -20.48 19.95 -22.35
C HIS A 326 -19.74 19.04 -23.32
N ALA A 327 -18.97 18.06 -22.86
CA ALA A 327 -18.22 17.19 -23.76
C ALA A 327 -19.13 16.14 -24.42
N SER A 328 -18.87 15.84 -25.69
CA SER A 328 -19.42 14.66 -26.36
C SER A 328 -18.95 13.37 -25.67
N ARG A 329 -19.62 12.27 -25.98
CA ARG A 329 -19.27 10.95 -25.40
C ARG A 329 -17.84 10.54 -25.73
N GLU A 330 -17.40 10.74 -26.96
CA GLU A 330 -16.03 10.41 -27.39
C GLU A 330 -14.99 11.27 -26.66
N GLU A 331 -15.20 12.58 -26.56
CA GLU A 331 -14.31 13.50 -25.82
C GLU A 331 -14.23 13.13 -24.34
N ARG A 332 -15.35 12.70 -23.75
CA ARG A 332 -15.42 12.24 -22.37
C ARG A 332 -14.63 10.95 -22.17
N LEU A 333 -14.83 9.95 -23.03
CA LEU A 333 -14.07 8.69 -23.00
C LEU A 333 -12.56 8.96 -23.12
N GLN A 334 -12.16 9.80 -24.07
CA GLN A 334 -10.77 10.21 -24.26
C GLN A 334 -10.19 10.90 -23.01
N PHE A 335 -10.93 11.86 -22.44
CA PHE A 335 -10.52 12.56 -21.22
C PHE A 335 -10.24 11.62 -20.05
N PHE A 336 -11.12 10.65 -19.82
CA PHE A 336 -10.97 9.70 -18.71
C PHE A 336 -9.86 8.68 -18.98
N LEU A 337 -9.67 8.25 -20.23
CA LEU A 337 -8.53 7.40 -20.60
C LEU A 337 -7.20 8.11 -20.32
N GLU A 338 -7.10 9.41 -20.63
CA GLU A 338 -5.93 10.23 -20.31
C GLU A 338 -5.72 10.41 -18.80
N GLN A 339 -6.79 10.58 -18.01
CA GLN A 339 -6.65 10.64 -16.55
C GLN A 339 -6.14 9.32 -15.98
N LEU A 340 -6.66 8.18 -16.47
CA LEU A 340 -6.16 6.86 -16.08
C LEU A 340 -4.69 6.66 -16.49
N ALA A 341 -4.30 7.14 -17.67
CA ALA A 341 -2.91 7.07 -18.11
C ALA A 341 -1.97 7.84 -17.17
N LYS A 342 -2.42 8.93 -16.53
CA LYS A 342 -1.63 9.67 -15.54
C LYS A 342 -1.42 8.89 -14.25
N THR A 343 -2.41 8.10 -13.82
CA THR A 343 -2.37 7.31 -12.57
C THR A 343 -1.80 5.90 -12.75
N ALA A 344 -1.59 5.45 -14.00
CA ALA A 344 -1.03 4.15 -14.32
C ALA A 344 0.35 3.89 -13.69
N GLN A 345 0.53 2.74 -13.07
CA GLN A 345 1.80 2.36 -12.42
C GLN A 345 2.67 1.51 -13.35
N PRO A 346 4.01 1.67 -13.38
CA PRO A 346 4.87 0.84 -14.19
C PRO A 346 4.74 -0.65 -13.85
N MET A 347 4.80 -1.51 -14.86
CA MET A 347 4.72 -2.96 -14.67
C MET A 347 6.07 -3.53 -14.22
N LEU A 348 6.07 -4.35 -13.16
CA LEU A 348 7.29 -4.96 -12.61
C LEU A 348 8.16 -5.69 -13.64
N ARG A 349 7.55 -6.45 -14.57
CA ARG A 349 8.28 -7.22 -15.59
C ARG A 349 8.59 -6.43 -16.86
N LYS A 350 7.85 -5.35 -17.12
CA LYS A 350 7.97 -4.51 -18.31
C LYS A 350 7.84 -3.04 -17.89
N PRO A 351 8.87 -2.44 -17.27
CA PRO A 351 8.75 -1.10 -16.66
C PRO A 351 8.41 0.03 -17.64
N HIS A 352 8.63 -0.18 -18.95
CA HIS A 352 8.22 0.73 -20.01
C HIS A 352 6.69 0.71 -20.27
N GLN A 353 5.99 -0.33 -19.80
CA GLN A 353 4.53 -0.42 -19.83
C GLN A 353 3.98 0.00 -18.48
N ARG A 354 2.84 0.68 -18.49
CA ARG A 354 2.14 1.14 -17.28
C ARG A 354 0.76 0.51 -17.23
N VAL A 355 0.24 0.20 -16.05
CA VAL A 355 -1.03 -0.48 -15.88
C VAL A 355 -1.91 0.22 -14.86
N VAL A 356 -3.21 0.30 -15.17
CA VAL A 356 -4.26 0.57 -14.20
C VAL A 356 -5.06 -0.72 -14.02
N ARG A 357 -5.33 -1.11 -12.77
CA ARG A 357 -6.13 -2.29 -12.42
C ARG A 357 -7.63 -2.00 -12.52
N MET A 358 -8.05 -1.60 -13.71
CA MET A 358 -9.42 -1.27 -14.07
C MET A 358 -9.66 -1.74 -15.51
N GLY A 359 -10.75 -2.47 -15.76
CA GLY A 359 -11.16 -2.90 -17.11
C GLY A 359 -12.36 -2.13 -17.65
N GLY A 360 -12.95 -2.61 -18.75
CA GLY A 360 -13.99 -1.89 -19.51
C GLY A 360 -15.25 -1.55 -18.70
N GLN A 361 -15.71 -2.43 -17.81
CA GLN A 361 -16.88 -2.17 -16.97
C GLN A 361 -16.65 -0.99 -16.01
N ALA A 362 -15.51 -0.96 -15.33
CA ALA A 362 -15.21 0.15 -14.44
C ALA A 362 -14.87 1.43 -15.21
N PHE A 363 -14.33 1.30 -16.43
CA PHE A 363 -14.12 2.42 -17.33
C PHE A 363 -15.44 3.08 -17.76
N SER A 364 -16.49 2.30 -18.06
CA SER A 364 -17.80 2.85 -18.41
C SER A 364 -18.45 3.61 -17.26
N VAL A 365 -18.26 3.12 -16.03
CA VAL A 365 -18.77 3.80 -14.82
C VAL A 365 -18.06 5.14 -14.62
N ILE A 366 -16.72 5.21 -14.73
CA ILE A 366 -16.00 6.47 -14.53
C ILE A 366 -16.30 7.49 -15.63
N SER A 367 -16.46 7.03 -16.87
CA SER A 367 -16.78 7.90 -18.00
C SER A 367 -18.25 8.31 -18.00
N GLY A 368 -19.13 7.60 -17.30
CA GLY A 368 -20.58 7.83 -17.37
C GLY A 368 -21.11 7.65 -18.80
N VAL A 369 -20.48 6.78 -19.58
CA VAL A 369 -20.90 6.38 -20.93
C VAL A 369 -21.34 4.92 -20.88
N GLU A 370 -22.28 4.54 -21.74
CA GLU A 370 -22.83 3.18 -21.78
C GLU A 370 -21.72 2.14 -22.01
N ARG A 371 -21.91 0.93 -21.46
CA ARG A 371 -20.90 -0.12 -21.39
C ARG A 371 -20.41 -0.56 -22.76
N ASN A 372 -21.31 -0.80 -23.72
CA ASN A 372 -20.93 -1.26 -25.06
C ASN A 372 -20.18 -0.17 -25.81
N GLU A 373 -20.60 1.09 -25.69
CA GLU A 373 -19.92 2.23 -26.30
C GLU A 373 -18.51 2.43 -25.72
N SER A 374 -18.37 2.36 -24.39
CA SER A 374 -17.08 2.44 -23.69
C SER A 374 -16.14 1.28 -24.06
N GLN A 375 -16.68 0.06 -24.15
CA GLN A 375 -15.92 -1.12 -24.54
C GLN A 375 -15.43 -1.02 -25.99
N ALA A 376 -16.30 -0.62 -26.91
CA ALA A 376 -15.94 -0.42 -28.31
C ALA A 376 -14.85 0.66 -28.46
N PHE A 377 -14.92 1.75 -27.70
CA PHE A 377 -13.88 2.76 -27.66
C PHE A 377 -12.51 2.20 -27.22
N LEU A 378 -12.47 1.44 -26.11
CA LEU A 378 -11.23 0.83 -25.63
C LEU A 378 -10.66 -0.20 -26.61
N GLU A 379 -11.51 -0.98 -27.28
CA GLU A 379 -11.10 -1.93 -28.31
C GLU A 379 -10.49 -1.23 -29.53
N ARG A 380 -11.08 -0.11 -29.99
CA ARG A 380 -10.48 0.73 -31.03
C ARG A 380 -9.11 1.24 -30.61
N GLN A 381 -8.98 1.76 -29.39
CA GLN A 381 -7.68 2.21 -28.86
C GLN A 381 -6.66 1.05 -28.80
N ALA A 382 -7.08 -0.14 -28.39
CA ALA A 382 -6.21 -1.32 -28.38
C ALA A 382 -5.75 -1.73 -29.79
N GLN A 383 -6.62 -1.61 -30.80
CA GLN A 383 -6.26 -1.88 -32.21
C GLN A 383 -5.24 -0.88 -32.76
N THR A 384 -5.25 0.38 -32.30
CA THR A 384 -4.20 1.35 -32.65
C THR A 384 -2.84 1.05 -32.03
N GLY A 385 -2.77 0.11 -31.09
CA GLY A 385 -1.55 -0.24 -30.36
C GLY A 385 -1.18 0.76 -29.25
N SER A 386 -2.05 1.70 -28.91
CA SER A 386 -1.83 2.67 -27.81
C SER A 386 -2.00 2.04 -26.43
N ILE A 387 -2.92 1.08 -26.32
CA ILE A 387 -3.22 0.36 -25.07
C ILE A 387 -3.35 -1.15 -25.27
N GLY A 388 -3.21 -1.91 -24.19
CA GLY A 388 -3.61 -3.30 -24.06
C GLY A 388 -4.79 -3.43 -23.12
N LEU A 389 -5.75 -4.29 -23.44
CA LEU A 389 -6.96 -4.49 -22.64
C LEU A 389 -7.03 -5.92 -22.10
N THR A 390 -7.36 -6.03 -20.82
CA THR A 390 -7.78 -7.26 -20.16
C THR A 390 -9.11 -7.00 -19.45
N GLU A 391 -9.77 -8.05 -18.99
CA GLU A 391 -11.03 -7.93 -18.23
C GLU A 391 -10.93 -6.96 -17.04
N ASN A 392 -9.78 -6.93 -16.37
CA ASN A 392 -9.60 -6.20 -15.10
C ASN A 392 -8.49 -5.14 -15.14
N SER A 393 -7.91 -4.85 -16.31
CA SER A 393 -6.79 -3.91 -16.41
C SER A 393 -6.65 -3.32 -17.81
N ILE A 394 -6.26 -2.04 -17.85
CA ILE A 394 -5.81 -1.32 -19.03
C ILE A 394 -4.29 -1.12 -18.91
N VAL A 395 -3.55 -1.55 -19.92
CA VAL A 395 -2.10 -1.38 -20.05
C VAL A 395 -1.83 -0.26 -21.04
N PHE A 396 -1.06 0.74 -20.65
CA PHE A 396 -0.60 1.82 -21.50
C PHE A 396 0.80 1.50 -22.00
N TYR A 397 0.99 1.54 -23.31
CA TYR A 397 2.31 1.39 -23.92
C TYR A 397 2.93 2.77 -24.09
N SER A 398 4.20 2.93 -23.71
CA SER A 398 4.95 4.13 -24.07
C SER A 398 5.07 4.20 -25.59
N GLU A 399 4.91 5.40 -26.18
CA GLU A 399 5.33 5.61 -27.56
C GLU A 399 6.77 5.10 -27.73
N ALA A 400 6.98 4.21 -28.70
CA ALA A 400 8.32 3.77 -29.06
C ALA A 400 9.08 5.01 -29.52
N ARG A 401 10.02 5.48 -28.69
CA ARG A 401 10.95 6.55 -29.07
C ARG A 401 11.89 6.10 -30.17
#